data_AF-A0A8T4MZB3-F1
#
_entry.id   AF-A0A8T4MZB3-F1
#
_cell.length_a   1.000
_cell.length_b   1.000
_cell.length_c   1.000
_cell.angle_alpha   90.00
_cell.angle_beta   90.00
_cell.angle_gamma   90.00
#
_symmetry.space_group_name_H-M   'P 1'
#
loop_
_entity.id
_entity.type
_entity.pdbx_description
1 polymer ?
#
loop_
_entity_poly.entity_id
_entity_poly.type
_entity_poly.pdbx_seq_one_letter_code
_entity_poly.pdbx_strand_id
1 'polypeptide(L)'
;MEEEIKTPSVDKLDKNKTLEVVEAKETLKKSEKLDGASGIAYVFGSYNNTIVHITDLSGSTITRISGGMITKHSRLKANPTTAMFVAKRASEFAKDAGINSLYIRMRGKTNAPGVGPGAHAAVKTLSKEGFKILGVLDTNRVPRGGPKKKGGRRGRRV
;
A
#
# COMPACT_ATOMS: atom_id res chain seq x y z
N MET A 1 28.56 -51.48 28.99
CA MET A 1 28.21 -50.99 27.64
C MET A 1 26.79 -51.46 27.43
N GLU A 2 25.72 -50.69 27.60
CA GLU A 2 25.47 -49.25 27.50
C GLU A 2 24.49 -48.81 28.62
N GLU A 3 24.42 -47.51 28.88
CA GLU A 3 23.85 -46.85 30.07
C GLU A 3 22.31 -46.80 30.12
N GLU A 4 21.77 -46.72 31.34
CA GLU A 4 20.41 -46.28 31.65
C GLU A 4 20.15 -44.84 31.14
N ILE A 5 18.89 -44.46 30.87
CA ILE A 5 18.28 -43.24 31.44
C ILE A 5 16.75 -43.38 31.43
N LYS A 6 16.23 -43.36 32.67
CA LYS A 6 14.85 -43.14 33.12
C LYS A 6 14.17 -41.98 32.37
N THR A 7 12.92 -42.17 31.94
CA THR A 7 12.00 -41.04 31.73
C THR A 7 11.67 -40.41 33.08
N PRO A 8 11.69 -39.07 33.19
CA PRO A 8 10.61 -38.43 33.95
C PRO A 8 10.08 -37.15 33.30
N SER A 9 8.76 -37.11 33.23
CA SER A 9 7.88 -35.96 33.52
C SER A 9 8.36 -34.56 33.13
N VAL A 10 7.74 -34.11 32.04
CA VAL A 10 7.35 -32.73 31.77
C VAL A 10 6.84 -32.05 33.03
N ASP A 11 7.57 -31.08 33.58
CA ASP A 11 6.97 -30.03 34.41
C ASP A 11 7.88 -28.80 34.56
N LYS A 12 7.31 -27.65 34.16
CA LYS A 12 7.64 -26.29 34.60
C LYS A 12 8.96 -25.68 34.12
N LEU A 13 9.00 -25.29 32.83
CA LEU A 13 9.86 -24.20 32.36
C LEU A 13 8.98 -23.00 31.94
N ASP A 14 8.88 -22.02 32.83
CA ASP A 14 8.62 -20.58 32.64
C ASP A 14 7.79 -20.11 31.44
N LYS A 15 6.46 -20.25 31.57
CA LYS A 15 5.48 -19.55 30.71
C LYS A 15 5.51 -18.02 30.87
N ASN A 16 5.97 -17.49 32.00
CA ASN A 16 5.97 -16.05 32.24
C ASN A 16 7.09 -15.32 31.50
N LYS A 17 8.25 -15.97 31.34
CA LYS A 17 9.42 -15.37 30.65
C LYS A 17 9.23 -15.28 29.14
N THR A 18 8.46 -16.21 28.57
CA THR A 18 8.06 -16.15 27.16
C THR A 18 6.98 -15.10 26.91
N LEU A 19 6.06 -14.87 27.85
CA LEU A 19 5.04 -13.81 27.74
C LEU A 19 5.65 -12.41 27.85
N GLU A 20 6.58 -12.17 28.78
CA GLU A 20 7.28 -10.87 28.91
C GLU A 20 8.13 -10.54 27.69
N VAL A 21 8.76 -11.53 27.04
CA VAL A 21 9.55 -11.32 25.82
C VAL A 21 8.66 -11.06 24.58
N VAL A 22 7.42 -11.53 24.61
CA VAL A 22 6.41 -11.24 23.57
C VAL A 22 5.83 -9.84 23.76
N GLU A 23 5.49 -9.44 25.00
CA GLU A 23 5.05 -8.06 25.30
C GLU A 23 6.16 -7.03 25.10
N ALA A 24 7.43 -7.36 25.43
CA ALA A 24 8.56 -6.48 25.21
C ALA A 24 8.89 -6.26 23.72
N LYS A 25 8.50 -7.19 22.83
CA LYS A 25 8.62 -6.99 21.37
C LYS A 25 7.48 -6.18 20.76
N GLU A 26 6.33 -6.08 21.43
CA GLU A 26 5.22 -5.21 21.00
C GLU A 26 5.45 -3.72 21.33
N THR A 27 6.44 -3.41 22.18
CA THR A 27 6.83 -2.02 22.51
C THR A 27 7.86 -1.43 21.54
N LEU A 28 7.88 -1.88 20.29
CA LEU A 28 8.64 -1.26 19.21
C LEU A 28 8.00 0.10 18.85
N LYS A 29 8.52 1.16 19.48
CA LYS A 29 8.36 2.59 19.15
C LYS A 29 6.97 2.93 18.59
N LYS A 30 6.03 3.14 19.52
CA LYS A 30 4.87 4.00 19.27
C LYS A 30 5.39 5.41 19.01
N SER A 31 5.76 5.68 17.76
CA SER A 31 6.03 7.03 17.27
C SER A 31 4.85 7.90 17.69
N GLU A 32 5.15 9.09 18.21
CA GLU A 32 4.19 10.09 18.63
C GLU A 32 2.99 10.07 17.68
N LYS A 33 1.81 9.75 18.21
CA LYS A 33 0.58 9.81 17.43
C LYS A 33 0.42 11.27 17.00
N LEU A 34 0.73 11.54 15.75
CA LEU A 34 0.43 12.81 15.11
C LEU A 34 -1.09 12.86 14.91
N ASP A 35 -1.81 13.16 16.00
CA ASP A 35 -3.26 13.20 16.01
C ASP A 35 -3.74 14.26 15.00
N GLY A 36 -4.27 13.77 13.87
CA GLY A 36 -4.82 14.62 12.82
C GLY A 36 -3.83 15.10 11.77
N ALA A 37 -2.67 14.46 11.61
CA ALA A 37 -1.78 14.76 10.50
C ALA A 37 -2.48 14.56 9.15
N SER A 38 -2.18 15.49 8.24
CA SER A 38 -2.57 15.38 6.84
C SER A 38 -1.47 14.67 6.07
N GLY A 39 -1.86 13.86 5.08
CA GLY A 39 -0.95 13.15 4.19
C GLY A 39 -1.30 13.35 2.72
N ILE A 40 -0.44 12.84 1.84
CA ILE A 40 -0.67 12.81 0.40
C ILE A 40 -0.77 11.34 -0.03
N ALA A 41 -1.87 10.98 -0.70
CA ALA A 41 -2.05 9.69 -1.33
C ALA A 41 -1.79 9.79 -2.83
N TYR A 42 -0.67 9.23 -3.27
CA TYR A 42 -0.35 9.04 -4.69
C TYR A 42 -0.99 7.75 -5.19
N VAL A 43 -1.96 7.90 -6.09
CA VAL A 43 -2.64 6.77 -6.74
C VAL A 43 -2.12 6.66 -8.16
N PHE A 44 -1.29 5.65 -8.42
CA PHE A 44 -0.81 5.36 -9.76
C PHE A 44 -1.68 4.27 -10.42
N GLY A 45 -2.48 4.66 -11.40
CA GLY A 45 -3.37 3.77 -12.15
C GLY A 45 -2.85 3.53 -13.57
N SER A 46 -2.36 2.32 -13.84
CA SER A 46 -2.00 1.86 -15.19
C SER A 46 -2.92 0.71 -15.61
N TYR A 47 -2.96 0.40 -16.90
CA TYR A 47 -3.71 -0.76 -17.42
C TYR A 47 -3.17 -2.11 -16.91
N ASN A 48 -1.93 -2.15 -16.42
CA ASN A 48 -1.29 -3.38 -15.97
C ASN A 48 -1.15 -3.48 -14.45
N ASN A 49 -1.28 -2.37 -13.72
CA ASN A 49 -1.11 -2.35 -12.27
C ASN A 49 -1.71 -1.10 -11.63
N THR A 50 -2.14 -1.24 -10.39
CA THR A 50 -2.54 -0.13 -9.50
C THR A 50 -1.59 -0.08 -8.31
N ILE A 51 -1.07 1.10 -7.98
CA ILE A 51 -0.18 1.32 -6.84
C ILE A 51 -0.74 2.46 -6.01
N VAL A 52 -0.89 2.23 -4.72
CA VAL A 52 -1.26 3.26 -3.74
C VAL A 52 -0.04 3.51 -2.87
N HIS A 53 0.36 4.77 -2.80
CA HIS A 53 1.52 5.22 -2.04
C HIS A 53 1.11 6.40 -1.19
N ILE A 54 1.18 6.24 0.12
CA ILE A 54 0.78 7.26 1.09
C ILE A 54 2.06 7.83 1.71
N THR A 55 2.15 9.15 1.71
CA THR A 55 3.26 9.91 2.26
C THR A 55 2.76 11.00 3.20
N ASP A 56 3.68 11.56 3.96
CA ASP A 56 3.51 12.86 4.62
C ASP A 56 3.47 13.99 3.58
N LEU A 57 3.17 15.22 4.03
CA LEU A 57 3.27 16.43 3.19
C LEU A 57 4.68 16.64 2.63
N SER A 58 5.71 16.30 3.43
CA SER A 58 7.13 16.41 3.04
C SER A 58 7.56 15.33 2.03
N GLY A 59 6.73 14.31 1.77
CA GLY A 59 7.02 13.24 0.81
C GLY A 59 7.73 12.01 1.41
N SER A 60 7.93 11.97 2.73
CA SER A 60 8.38 10.76 3.43
C SER A 60 7.36 9.64 3.28
N THR A 61 7.81 8.43 2.95
CA THR A 61 6.92 7.30 2.67
C THR A 61 6.47 6.65 3.96
N ILE A 62 5.15 6.53 4.13
CA ILE A 62 4.55 5.76 5.22
C ILE A 62 4.19 4.37 4.69
N THR A 63 3.43 4.32 3.59
CA THR A 63 2.92 3.06 3.06
C THR A 63 3.03 3.01 1.54
N ARG A 64 3.37 1.84 1.00
CA ARG A 64 3.40 1.60 -0.43
C ARG A 64 2.91 0.20 -0.74
N ILE A 65 1.78 0.09 -1.43
CA ILE A 65 1.19 -1.19 -1.78
C ILE A 65 0.84 -1.21 -3.26
N SER A 66 1.09 -2.34 -3.90
CA SER A 66 0.75 -2.55 -5.31
C SER A 66 -0.20 -3.74 -5.48
N GLY A 67 -0.93 -3.78 -6.59
CA GLY A 67 -1.81 -4.92 -6.92
C GLY A 67 -1.06 -6.26 -6.95
N GLY A 68 0.24 -6.25 -7.29
CA GLY A 68 1.07 -7.45 -7.27
C GLY A 68 1.34 -8.04 -5.88
N MET A 69 1.20 -7.25 -4.80
CA MET A 69 1.35 -7.74 -3.43
C MET A 69 0.10 -8.44 -2.90
N ILE A 70 -1.05 -8.24 -3.56
CA ILE A 70 -2.34 -8.77 -3.14
C ILE A 70 -2.76 -9.94 -4.01
N THR A 71 -2.59 -9.81 -5.32
CA THR A 71 -2.98 -10.87 -6.26
C THR A 71 -1.80 -11.70 -6.72
N LYS A 72 -1.97 -13.02 -6.69
CA LYS A 72 -1.02 -13.97 -7.30
C LYS A 72 -1.04 -13.92 -8.82
N HIS A 73 -2.19 -13.60 -9.43
CA HIS A 73 -2.35 -13.56 -10.88
C HIS A 73 -1.92 -12.23 -11.49
N SER A 74 -1.03 -12.27 -12.48
CA SER A 74 -0.51 -11.08 -13.15
C SER A 74 -1.60 -10.25 -13.85
N ARG A 75 -2.59 -10.92 -14.46
CA ARG A 75 -3.68 -10.25 -15.19
C ARG A 75 -4.62 -9.42 -14.31
N LEU A 76 -4.70 -9.73 -13.01
CA LEU A 76 -5.66 -9.10 -12.10
C LEU A 76 -5.09 -7.85 -11.39
N LYS A 77 -3.81 -7.54 -11.57
CA LYS A 77 -3.10 -6.45 -10.87
C LYS A 77 -3.71 -5.06 -11.08
N ALA A 78 -4.37 -4.82 -12.22
CA ALA A 78 -5.05 -3.55 -12.52
C ALA A 78 -6.56 -3.56 -12.27
N ASN A 79 -7.12 -4.72 -11.89
CA ASN A 79 -8.57 -4.88 -11.75
C ASN A 79 -9.09 -3.97 -10.62
N PRO A 80 -10.23 -3.26 -10.80
CA PRO A 80 -10.80 -2.42 -9.75
C PRO A 80 -11.02 -3.14 -8.42
N THR A 81 -11.39 -4.43 -8.45
CA THR A 81 -11.57 -5.22 -7.23
C THR A 81 -10.28 -5.35 -6.43
N THR A 82 -9.17 -5.63 -7.11
CA THR A 82 -7.84 -5.66 -6.49
C THR A 82 -7.43 -4.28 -5.98
N ALA A 83 -7.75 -3.21 -6.70
CA ALA A 83 -7.45 -1.85 -6.27
C ALA A 83 -8.15 -1.49 -4.94
N MET A 84 -9.38 -1.97 -4.71
CA MET A 84 -10.06 -1.80 -3.43
C MET A 84 -9.28 -2.45 -2.28
N PHE A 85 -8.82 -3.69 -2.46
CA PHE A 85 -8.00 -4.37 -1.44
C PHE A 85 -6.65 -3.68 -1.23
N VAL A 86 -6.04 -3.10 -2.28
CA VAL A 86 -4.79 -2.33 -2.17
C VAL A 86 -5.01 -1.09 -1.30
N ALA A 87 -6.08 -0.34 -1.57
CA ALA A 87 -6.43 0.85 -0.80
C ALA A 87 -6.75 0.53 0.65
N LYS A 88 -7.49 -0.56 0.91
CA LYS A 88 -7.81 -1.02 2.27
C LYS A 88 -6.55 -1.35 3.06
N ARG A 89 -5.65 -2.17 2.50
CA ARG A 89 -4.40 -2.52 3.19
C ARG A 89 -3.51 -1.29 3.42
N ALA A 90 -3.51 -0.33 2.49
CA ALA A 90 -2.75 0.91 2.65
C ALA A 90 -3.36 1.81 3.73
N SER A 91 -4.70 1.77 3.89
CA SER A 91 -5.43 2.52 4.90
C SER A 91 -5.15 2.05 6.32
N GLU A 92 -5.02 0.74 6.53
CA GLU A 92 -4.72 0.15 7.84
C GLU A 92 -3.39 0.71 8.36
N PHE A 93 -2.31 0.57 7.57
CA PHE A 93 -1.00 1.11 7.95
C PHE A 93 -0.97 2.65 8.09
N ALA A 94 -1.78 3.38 7.30
CA ALA A 94 -1.84 4.84 7.41
C ALA A 94 -2.63 5.32 8.64
N LYS A 95 -3.64 4.54 9.08
CA LYS A 95 -4.35 4.78 10.34
C LYS A 95 -3.44 4.52 11.54
N ASP A 96 -2.63 3.46 11.48
CA ASP A 96 -1.64 3.15 12.52
C ASP A 96 -0.61 4.29 12.68
N ALA A 97 -0.25 4.94 11.57
CA ALA A 97 0.63 6.12 11.56
C ALA A 97 -0.06 7.43 12.01
N GLY A 98 -1.38 7.45 12.25
CA GLY A 98 -2.12 8.62 12.74
C GLY A 98 -2.63 9.59 11.67
N ILE A 99 -2.56 9.25 10.38
CA ILE A 99 -3.11 10.12 9.33
C ILE A 99 -4.64 10.08 9.36
N ASN A 100 -5.28 11.25 9.32
CA ASN A 100 -6.74 11.36 9.27
C ASN A 100 -7.26 12.03 7.98
N SER A 101 -6.45 12.92 7.39
CA SER A 101 -6.82 13.69 6.19
C SER A 101 -5.86 13.42 5.04
N LEU A 102 -6.37 13.30 3.82
CA LEU A 102 -5.57 12.98 2.63
C LEU A 102 -5.82 13.95 1.47
N TYR A 103 -4.73 14.41 0.86
CA TYR A 103 -4.74 14.96 -0.49
C TYR A 103 -4.47 13.84 -1.49
N ILE A 104 -5.35 13.69 -2.48
CA ILE A 104 -5.24 12.61 -3.45
C ILE A 104 -4.63 13.16 -4.73
N ARG A 105 -3.52 12.54 -5.17
CA ARG A 105 -2.88 12.82 -6.45
C ARG A 105 -2.97 11.58 -7.33
N MET A 106 -3.83 11.64 -8.34
CA MET A 106 -3.97 10.56 -9.31
C MET A 106 -2.95 10.73 -10.43
N ARG A 107 -2.36 9.62 -10.87
CA ARG A 107 -1.42 9.60 -11.98
C ARG A 107 -1.59 8.34 -12.81
N GLY A 108 -1.65 8.52 -14.12
CA GLY A 108 -1.59 7.50 -15.14
C GLY A 108 -0.18 7.28 -15.66
N LYS A 109 -0.04 6.28 -16.53
CA LYS A 109 1.23 6.03 -17.24
C LYS A 109 1.55 7.22 -18.15
N THR A 110 2.82 7.61 -18.22
CA THR A 110 3.26 8.65 -19.15
C THR A 110 2.83 8.32 -20.59
N ASN A 111 2.22 9.28 -21.28
CA ASN A 111 1.62 9.15 -22.62
C ASN A 111 0.33 8.32 -22.72
N ALA A 112 -0.24 7.86 -21.61
CA ALA A 112 -1.59 7.30 -21.60
C ALA A 112 -2.62 8.43 -21.62
N PRO A 113 -3.78 8.25 -22.28
CA PRO A 113 -4.81 9.29 -22.38
C PRO A 113 -5.52 9.57 -21.05
N GLY A 114 -5.38 8.70 -20.04
CA GLY A 114 -6.03 8.90 -18.76
C GLY A 114 -5.53 7.94 -17.69
N VAL A 115 -6.17 8.03 -16.52
CA VAL A 115 -5.86 7.19 -15.37
C VAL A 115 -6.49 5.80 -15.55
N GLY A 116 -5.75 4.74 -15.19
CA GLY A 116 -6.23 3.37 -15.32
C GLY A 116 -7.47 3.06 -14.46
N PRO A 117 -8.17 1.95 -14.76
CA PRO A 117 -9.48 1.63 -14.18
C PRO A 117 -9.45 1.47 -12.65
N GLY A 118 -8.33 1.07 -12.07
CA GLY A 118 -8.18 0.89 -10.63
C GLY A 118 -8.05 2.18 -9.81
N ALA A 119 -7.80 3.34 -10.42
CA ALA A 119 -7.53 4.56 -9.66
C ALA A 119 -8.77 5.13 -8.95
N HIS A 120 -9.87 5.30 -9.67
CA HIS A 120 -11.11 5.79 -9.07
C HIS A 120 -11.67 4.83 -8.01
N ALA A 121 -11.49 3.52 -8.22
CA ALA A 121 -11.84 2.51 -7.23
C ALA A 121 -11.04 2.66 -5.93
N ALA A 122 -9.72 2.88 -6.03
CA ALA A 122 -8.88 3.13 -4.86
C ALA A 122 -9.30 4.38 -4.08
N VAL A 123 -9.58 5.49 -4.78
CA VAL A 123 -10.06 6.74 -4.17
C VAL A 123 -11.38 6.53 -3.42
N LYS A 124 -12.33 5.81 -4.04
CA LYS A 124 -13.61 5.47 -3.41
C LYS A 124 -13.41 4.64 -2.15
N THR A 125 -12.49 3.68 -2.17
CA THR A 125 -12.18 2.87 -0.99
C THR A 125 -11.52 3.68 0.12
N LEU A 126 -10.59 4.59 -0.19
CA LEU A 126 -9.99 5.47 0.82
C LEU A 126 -11.03 6.37 1.50
N SER A 127 -12.03 6.86 0.75
CA SER A 127 -13.17 7.57 1.34
C SER A 127 -14.00 6.67 2.25
N LYS A 128 -14.26 5.42 1.84
CA LYS A 128 -15.02 4.44 2.63
C LYS A 128 -14.31 4.03 3.92
N GLU A 129 -12.98 4.00 3.90
CA GLU A 129 -12.15 3.67 5.06
C GLU A 129 -12.11 4.80 6.11
N GLY A 130 -12.71 5.96 5.83
CA GLY A 130 -12.92 7.02 6.81
C GLY A 130 -11.91 8.18 6.77
N PHE A 131 -11.04 8.24 5.77
CA PHE A 131 -10.17 9.41 5.59
C PHE A 131 -10.96 10.62 5.08
N LYS A 132 -10.64 11.79 5.64
CA LYS A 132 -11.15 13.07 5.12
C LYS A 132 -10.38 13.46 3.86
N ILE A 133 -11.06 13.39 2.71
CA ILE A 133 -10.46 13.77 1.43
C ILE A 133 -10.53 15.29 1.29
N LEU A 134 -9.38 15.96 1.34
CA LEU A 134 -9.30 17.43 1.24
C LEU A 134 -9.38 17.92 -0.20
N GLY A 135 -8.83 17.13 -1.14
CA GLY A 135 -8.83 17.48 -2.55
C GLY A 135 -8.31 16.34 -3.41
N VAL A 136 -8.82 16.29 -4.64
CA VAL A 136 -8.41 15.32 -5.65
C VAL A 136 -7.82 16.08 -6.83
N LEU A 137 -6.56 15.79 -7.15
CA LEU A 137 -5.84 16.40 -8.25
C LEU A 137 -5.40 15.33 -9.24
N ASP A 138 -5.62 15.57 -10.53
CA ASP A 138 -4.98 14.79 -11.58
C ASP A 138 -3.59 15.36 -11.88
N THR A 139 -2.57 14.52 -11.68
CA THR A 139 -1.14 14.84 -11.86
C THR A 139 -0.56 14.13 -13.09
N ASN A 140 -1.43 13.76 -14.04
CA ASN A 140 -1.04 13.21 -15.34
C ASN A 140 -0.03 14.10 -16.06
N ARG A 141 1.16 13.54 -16.35
CA ARG A 141 2.22 14.23 -17.07
C ARG A 141 1.95 14.19 -18.57
N VAL A 142 1.58 15.34 -19.13
CA VAL A 142 1.44 15.54 -20.58
C VAL A 142 2.73 16.17 -21.12
N PRO A 143 3.46 15.51 -22.05
CA PRO A 143 4.67 16.08 -22.62
C PRO A 143 4.34 17.16 -23.66
N ARG A 144 5.00 18.32 -23.57
CA ARG A 144 4.94 19.40 -24.59
C ARG A 144 5.95 19.15 -25.71
N GLY A 145 5.72 18.08 -26.49
CA GLY A 145 6.69 17.57 -27.46
C GLY A 145 7.66 16.59 -26.80
N GLY A 146 7.32 15.29 -26.85
CA GLY A 146 8.05 14.23 -26.17
C GLY A 146 8.76 13.27 -27.13
N PRO A 147 9.52 12.30 -26.60
CA PRO A 147 10.16 11.26 -27.40
C PRO A 147 9.10 10.46 -28.18
N LYS A 148 9.51 9.94 -29.35
CA LYS A 148 8.66 9.16 -30.25
C LYS A 148 7.97 8.01 -29.50
N LYS A 149 6.65 7.88 -29.67
CA LYS A 149 5.85 6.82 -29.06
C LYS A 149 6.31 5.44 -29.56
N LYS A 150 6.18 4.42 -28.71
CA LYS A 150 6.47 3.02 -29.07
C LYS A 150 5.48 2.51 -30.13
N GLY A 151 5.93 1.68 -31.07
CA GLY A 151 5.10 1.12 -32.16
C GLY A 151 5.44 1.60 -33.57
N GLY A 152 6.44 2.48 -33.75
CA GLY A 152 6.87 2.92 -35.08
C GLY A 152 5.80 3.74 -35.83
N ARG A 153 5.95 3.90 -37.15
CA ARG A 153 5.04 4.71 -37.98
C ARG A 153 3.62 4.12 -38.07
N ARG A 154 3.53 2.79 -38.03
CA ARG A 154 2.28 2.03 -38.23
C ARG A 154 1.60 1.61 -36.93
N GLY A 155 2.23 1.87 -35.77
CA GLY A 155 1.71 1.46 -34.47
C GLY A 155 1.84 -0.04 -34.20
N ARG A 156 1.20 -0.49 -33.10
CA ARG A 156 1.13 -1.91 -32.75
C ARG A 156 0.13 -2.61 -33.67
N ARG A 157 0.59 -3.60 -34.44
CA ARG A 157 -0.23 -4.50 -35.25
C ARG A 157 -0.35 -5.82 -34.48
N VAL A 158 -1.51 -6.05 -33.87
CA VAL A 158 -1.91 -7.30 -33.22
C VAL A 158 -3.18 -7.79 -33.89
#